data_AF-A0A2V7D9A6-F1
#
_entry.id   AF-A0A2V7D9A6-F1
#
_cell.length_a   1.000
_cell.length_b   1.000
_cell.length_c   1.000
_cell.angle_alpha   90.00
_cell.angle_beta   90.00
_cell.angle_gamma   90.00
#
_symmetry.space_group_name_H-M   'P 1'
#
loop_
_entity.id
_entity.type
_entity.pdbx_description
1 polymer ?
#
loop_
_entity_poly.entity_id
_entity_poly.type
_entity_poly.pdbx_seq_one_letter_code
_entity_poly.pdbx_strand_id
1 'polypeptide(L)'
;MLEWQFTLLLLSNGVLIGLMYALIALGFVLVYKATDAVNFAQGEFVMISGFVVAGCLGVWGVPLWLAVPLALVSMVAFGFVLERVMLRKLIGRPVIAVVMATIGLASILRGIGPFTIFSGTKPLPLPLRDEPFVLGPLFVPPIQLLGGVISLGFLAGFGWFFLKSRKGVAMRAVADNQQVAMAMGIDVERYFGLAWAMTGVVSALGGVLWGN
;
A
#
# COMPACT_ATOMS: atom_id res chain seq x y z
N MET A 1 17.95 -31.17 -18.20
CA MET A 1 17.75 -31.01 -16.74
C MET A 1 17.89 -29.55 -16.29
N LEU A 2 18.89 -28.80 -16.77
CA LEU A 2 19.07 -27.37 -16.48
C LEU A 2 17.87 -26.48 -16.88
N GLU A 3 17.22 -26.73 -18.02
CA GLU A 3 16.11 -25.87 -18.47
C GLU A 3 14.87 -25.92 -17.56
N TRP A 4 14.54 -27.11 -17.04
CA TRP A 4 13.44 -27.28 -16.09
C TRP A 4 13.73 -26.58 -14.76
N GLN A 5 14.98 -26.67 -14.28
CA GLN A 5 15.41 -26.01 -13.06
C GLN A 5 15.38 -24.47 -13.20
N PHE A 6 15.84 -23.96 -14.33
CA PHE A 6 15.79 -22.53 -14.64
C PHE A 6 14.34 -22.01 -14.75
N THR A 7 13.46 -22.78 -15.38
CA THR A 7 12.04 -22.42 -15.50
C THR A 7 11.36 -22.38 -14.12
N LEU A 8 11.62 -23.36 -13.25
CA LEU A 8 11.09 -23.38 -11.88
C LEU A 8 11.63 -22.23 -11.03
N LEU A 9 12.91 -21.88 -11.20
CA LEU A 9 13.51 -20.72 -10.53
C LEU A 9 12.82 -19.42 -10.96
N LEU A 10 12.62 -19.23 -12.27
CA LEU A 10 12.00 -18.02 -12.79
C LEU A 10 10.52 -17.93 -12.39
N LEU A 11 9.78 -19.03 -12.44
CA LEU A 11 8.39 -19.10 -11.99
C LEU A 11 8.25 -18.79 -10.50
N SER A 12 9.09 -19.38 -9.65
CA SER A 12 9.02 -19.14 -8.20
C SER A 12 9.35 -17.69 -7.84
N ASN A 13 10.43 -17.12 -8.39
CA ASN A 13 10.77 -15.71 -8.19
C ASN A 13 9.68 -14.78 -8.76
N GLY A 14 9.17 -15.09 -9.95
CA GLY A 14 8.10 -14.33 -10.59
C GLY A 14 6.81 -14.30 -9.77
N VAL A 15 6.43 -15.43 -9.16
CA VAL A 15 5.27 -15.51 -8.27
C VAL A 15 5.48 -14.67 -7.01
N LEU A 16 6.66 -14.75 -6.37
CA LEU A 16 6.93 -13.98 -5.14
C LEU A 16 6.94 -12.47 -5.40
N ILE A 17 7.62 -12.04 -6.46
CA ILE A 17 7.64 -10.63 -6.89
C ILE A 17 6.23 -10.18 -7.29
N GLY A 18 5.48 -11.02 -8.00
CA GLY A 18 4.09 -10.78 -8.36
C GLY A 18 3.19 -10.57 -7.14
N LEU A 19 3.37 -11.36 -6.07
CA LEU A 19 2.66 -11.18 -4.80
C LEU A 19 3.03 -9.84 -4.13
N MET A 20 4.30 -9.43 -4.17
CA MET A 20 4.73 -8.13 -3.66
C MET A 20 4.09 -6.96 -4.42
N TYR A 21 3.99 -7.06 -5.76
CA TYR A 21 3.25 -6.08 -6.56
C TYR A 21 1.74 -6.14 -6.30
N ALA A 22 1.17 -7.32 -6.08
CA ALA A 22 -0.25 -7.49 -5.78
C ALA A 22 -0.64 -6.77 -4.47
N LEU A 23 0.25 -6.72 -3.48
CA LEU A 23 0.04 -5.92 -2.27
C LEU A 23 -0.07 -4.44 -2.61
N ILE A 24 0.83 -3.86 -3.40
CA ILE A 24 0.73 -2.46 -3.82
C ILE A 24 -0.54 -2.23 -4.66
N ALA A 25 -0.85 -3.15 -5.59
CA ALA A 25 -2.05 -3.12 -6.41
C ALA A 25 -3.33 -3.13 -5.57
N LEU A 26 -3.33 -3.83 -4.43
CA LEU A 26 -4.42 -3.83 -3.46
C LEU A 26 -4.78 -2.41 -3.00
N GLY A 27 -3.78 -1.54 -2.82
CA GLY A 27 -3.98 -0.13 -2.46
C GLY A 27 -4.74 0.66 -3.52
N PHE A 28 -4.50 0.39 -4.81
CA PHE A 28 -5.28 0.97 -5.90
C PHE A 28 -6.71 0.41 -5.91
N VAL A 29 -6.88 -0.91 -5.80
CA VAL A 29 -8.18 -1.57 -5.77
C VAL A 29 -9.03 -1.08 -4.60
N LEU A 30 -8.41 -0.85 -3.45
CA LEU A 30 -9.02 -0.33 -2.23
C LEU A 30 -9.72 1.01 -2.44
N VAL A 31 -8.98 1.98 -3.00
CA VAL A 31 -9.52 3.32 -3.25
C VAL A 31 -10.56 3.26 -4.37
N TYR A 32 -10.30 2.47 -5.41
CA TYR A 32 -11.22 2.31 -6.52
C TYR A 32 -12.57 1.71 -6.05
N LYS A 33 -12.53 0.65 -5.24
CA LYS A 33 -13.70 -0.01 -4.65
C LYS A 33 -14.49 0.85 -3.67
N ALA A 34 -14.00 2.02 -3.27
CA ALA A 34 -14.70 2.93 -2.38
C ALA A 34 -15.13 4.24 -3.08
N THR A 35 -14.34 4.71 -4.05
CA THR A 35 -14.49 6.05 -4.65
C THR A 35 -14.80 6.04 -6.14
N ASP A 36 -14.74 4.89 -6.80
CA ASP A 36 -14.78 4.70 -8.27
C ASP A 36 -13.65 5.45 -9.02
N ALA A 37 -12.65 5.95 -8.28
CA ALA A 37 -11.49 6.66 -8.82
C ALA A 37 -10.19 5.92 -8.49
N VAL A 38 -9.25 5.96 -9.43
CA VAL A 38 -7.90 5.42 -9.24
C VAL A 38 -7.04 6.46 -8.50
N ASN A 39 -6.37 6.03 -7.43
CA ASN A 39 -5.40 6.85 -6.72
C ASN A 39 -4.03 6.82 -7.41
N PHE A 40 -3.71 7.86 -8.20
CA PHE A 40 -2.39 7.96 -8.85
C PHE A 40 -1.24 8.27 -7.88
N ALA A 41 -1.53 8.70 -6.65
CA ALA A 41 -0.52 8.96 -5.63
C ALA A 41 -0.09 7.70 -4.86
N GLN A 42 -0.60 6.51 -5.19
CA GLN A 42 -0.32 5.29 -4.42
C GLN A 42 1.18 4.97 -4.30
N GLY A 43 1.94 5.15 -5.37
CA GLY A 43 3.40 4.96 -5.35
C GLY A 43 4.09 5.95 -4.41
N GLU A 44 3.62 7.19 -4.37
CA GLU A 44 4.16 8.22 -3.48
C GLU A 44 3.83 7.94 -2.00
N PHE A 45 2.68 7.31 -1.71
CA PHE A 45 2.38 6.86 -0.35
C PHE A 45 3.35 5.74 0.08
N VAL A 46 3.68 4.82 -0.82
CA VAL A 46 4.70 3.77 -0.57
C VAL A 46 6.07 4.40 -0.32
N MET A 47 6.45 5.41 -1.12
CA MET A 47 7.69 6.17 -0.92
C MET A 47 7.74 6.85 0.45
N ILE A 48 6.69 7.59 0.83
CA ILE A 48 6.62 8.30 2.11
C ILE A 48 6.71 7.32 3.28
N SER A 49 6.03 6.16 3.18
CA SER A 49 6.19 5.09 4.17
C SER A 49 7.65 4.69 4.34
N GLY A 50 8.37 4.45 3.24
CA GLY A 50 9.80 4.14 3.26
C GLY A 50 10.62 5.22 3.97
N PHE A 51 10.33 6.50 3.71
CA PHE A 51 10.98 7.61 4.40
C PHE A 51 10.67 7.69 5.89
N VAL A 52 9.43 7.38 6.30
CA VAL A 52 9.09 7.32 7.73
C VAL A 52 9.90 6.24 8.43
N VAL A 53 9.99 5.04 7.84
CA VAL A 53 10.76 3.94 8.41
C VAL A 53 12.25 4.29 8.45
N ALA A 54 12.79 4.81 7.34
CA ALA A 54 14.18 5.25 7.26
C ALA A 54 14.49 6.36 8.27
N GLY A 55 13.55 7.30 8.48
CA GLY A 55 13.59 8.35 9.51
C GLY A 55 13.69 7.77 10.92
N CYS A 56 12.81 6.81 11.23
CA CYS A 56 12.80 6.14 12.52
C CYS A 56 14.12 5.42 12.80
N LEU A 57 14.64 4.67 11.83
CA LEU A 57 15.88 3.91 11.98
C LEU A 57 17.12 4.83 12.03
N GLY A 58 17.21 5.79 11.10
CA GLY A 58 18.42 6.58 10.87
C GLY A 58 18.54 7.82 11.74
N VAL A 59 17.44 8.54 11.98
CA VAL A 59 17.45 9.82 12.72
C VAL A 59 17.16 9.59 14.19
N TRP A 60 16.17 8.76 14.50
CA TRP A 60 15.72 8.53 15.89
C TRP A 60 16.38 7.30 16.53
N GLY A 61 17.10 6.48 15.76
CA GLY A 61 17.74 5.26 16.26
C GLY A 61 16.74 4.24 16.81
N VAL A 62 15.46 4.33 16.40
CA VAL A 62 14.39 3.45 16.84
C VAL A 62 14.58 2.09 16.19
N PRO A 63 14.48 0.98 16.92
CA PRO A 63 14.65 -0.34 16.32
C PRO A 63 13.50 -0.70 15.36
N LEU A 64 13.78 -1.54 14.37
CA LEU A 64 12.83 -1.85 13.28
C LEU A 64 11.45 -2.33 13.77
N TRP A 65 11.42 -3.14 14.83
CA TRP A 65 10.18 -3.67 15.39
C TRP A 65 9.22 -2.59 15.90
N LEU A 66 9.76 -1.40 16.25
CA LEU A 66 8.97 -0.24 16.63
C LEU A 66 8.78 0.74 15.45
N ALA A 67 9.74 0.82 14.54
CA ALA A 67 9.64 1.63 13.32
C ALA A 67 8.48 1.19 12.41
N VAL A 68 8.23 -0.12 12.26
CA VAL A 68 7.13 -0.64 11.42
C VAL A 68 5.74 -0.24 11.95
N PRO A 69 5.39 -0.47 13.24
CA PRO A 69 4.15 0.05 13.81
C PRO A 69 4.01 1.56 13.72
N LEU A 70 5.09 2.31 13.95
CA LEU A 70 5.08 3.78 13.82
C LEU A 70 4.76 4.21 12.39
N ALA A 71 5.37 3.58 11.39
CA ALA A 71 5.08 3.82 9.99
C ALA A 71 3.64 3.45 9.61
N LEU A 72 3.11 2.37 10.19
CA LEU A 72 1.71 1.98 9.98
C LEU A 72 0.76 3.03 10.55
N VAL A 73 0.97 3.47 11.79
CA VAL A 73 0.14 4.50 12.43
C VAL A 73 0.24 5.83 11.69
N SER A 74 1.45 6.24 11.29
CA SER A 74 1.66 7.49 10.56
C SER A 74 0.99 7.46 9.19
N MET A 75 1.06 6.34 8.46
CA MET A 75 0.46 6.23 7.13
C MET A 75 -1.06 6.11 7.20
N VAL A 76 -1.61 5.45 8.22
CA VAL A 76 -3.05 5.47 8.50
C VAL A 76 -3.53 6.89 8.79
N ALA A 77 -2.80 7.61 9.66
CA ALA A 77 -3.10 9.00 9.97
C ALA A 77 -3.00 9.89 8.73
N PHE A 78 -1.95 9.70 7.91
CA PHE A 78 -1.75 10.44 6.67
C PHE A 78 -2.89 10.23 5.67
N GLY A 79 -3.29 8.97 5.45
CA GLY A 79 -4.44 8.64 4.60
C GLY A 79 -5.74 9.27 5.10
N PHE A 80 -5.98 9.23 6.41
CA PHE A 80 -7.17 9.84 7.01
C PHE A 80 -7.15 11.38 6.92
N VAL A 81 -6.01 12.02 7.15
CA VAL A 81 -5.85 13.47 7.01
C VAL A 81 -6.06 13.91 5.56
N LEU A 82 -5.48 13.20 4.60
CA LEU A 82 -5.69 13.50 3.18
C LEU A 82 -7.14 13.31 2.76
N GLU A 83 -7.80 12.26 3.26
CA GLU A 83 -9.23 12.08 3.05
C GLU A 83 -9.99 13.31 3.54
N ARG A 84 -9.79 13.71 4.79
CA ARG A 84 -10.56 14.78 5.42
C ARG A 84 -10.29 16.16 4.82
N VAL A 85 -9.04 16.46 4.47
CA VAL A 85 -8.63 17.81 4.02
C VAL A 85 -8.91 18.03 2.54
N MET A 86 -8.70 17.00 1.72
CA MET A 86 -8.74 17.11 0.26
C MET A 86 -9.88 16.32 -0.36
N LEU A 87 -9.96 15.02 -0.08
CA LEU A 87 -10.79 14.11 -0.88
C LEU A 87 -12.26 14.13 -0.49
N ARG A 88 -12.58 14.39 0.79
CA ARG A 88 -13.94 14.54 1.28
C ARG A 88 -14.69 15.67 0.55
N LYS A 89 -13.97 16.75 0.20
CA LYS A 89 -14.54 17.88 -0.54
C LYS A 89 -14.91 17.53 -1.99
N LEU A 90 -14.45 16.39 -2.48
CA LEU A 90 -14.71 15.89 -3.83
C LEU A 90 -15.84 14.85 -3.87
N ILE A 91 -16.47 14.51 -2.73
CA ILE A 91 -17.63 13.62 -2.69
C ILE A 91 -18.76 14.23 -3.53
N GLY A 92 -19.37 13.42 -4.40
CA GLY A 92 -20.41 13.85 -5.32
C GLY A 92 -19.93 14.68 -6.52
N ARG A 93 -18.61 14.89 -6.70
CA ARG A 93 -18.02 15.47 -7.91
C ARG A 93 -17.73 14.38 -8.95
N PRO A 94 -17.56 14.72 -10.24
CA PRO A 94 -17.18 13.75 -11.27
C PRO A 94 -15.86 13.03 -10.92
N VAL A 95 -15.76 11.75 -11.26
CA VAL A 95 -14.58 10.88 -10.98
C VAL A 95 -13.26 11.52 -11.44
N ILE A 96 -13.28 12.23 -12.58
CA ILE A 96 -12.09 12.90 -13.13
C ILE A 96 -11.52 13.96 -12.18
N ALA A 97 -12.35 14.59 -11.34
CA ALA A 97 -11.87 15.55 -10.34
C ALA A 97 -11.01 14.87 -9.26
N VAL A 98 -11.39 13.66 -8.83
CA VAL A 98 -10.61 12.86 -7.87
C VAL A 98 -9.30 12.41 -8.52
N VAL A 99 -9.35 11.94 -9.76
CA VAL A 99 -8.15 11.56 -10.52
C VAL A 99 -7.16 12.72 -10.62
N MET A 100 -7.61 13.88 -11.08
CA MET A 100 -6.78 15.08 -11.21
C MET A 100 -6.19 15.52 -9.86
N ALA A 101 -6.98 15.46 -8.78
CA ALA A 101 -6.49 15.76 -7.44
C ALA A 101 -5.39 14.79 -6.99
N THR A 102 -5.53 13.49 -7.26
CA THR A 102 -4.51 12.50 -6.90
C THR A 102 -3.24 12.61 -7.75
N ILE A 103 -3.34 13.01 -9.02
CA ILE A 103 -2.16 13.31 -9.87
C ILE A 103 -1.43 14.55 -9.35
N GLY A 104 -2.17 15.60 -9.00
CA GLY A 104 -1.60 16.81 -8.37
C GLY A 104 -0.91 16.49 -7.04
N LEU A 105 -1.59 15.70 -6.19
CA LEU A 105 -1.01 15.22 -4.93
C LEU A 105 0.26 14.40 -5.18
N ALA A 106 0.25 13.47 -6.14
CA ALA A 106 1.43 12.68 -6.50
C ALA A 106 2.61 13.57 -6.87
N SER A 107 2.37 14.60 -7.69
CA SER A 107 3.40 15.56 -8.10
C SER A 107 3.98 16.34 -6.91
N ILE A 108 3.13 16.77 -5.98
CA ILE A 108 3.56 17.47 -4.76
C ILE A 108 4.39 16.54 -3.87
N LEU A 109 3.90 15.33 -3.60
CA LEU A 109 4.58 14.37 -2.73
C LEU A 109 5.93 13.93 -3.32
N ARG A 110 5.98 13.70 -4.63
CA ARG A 110 7.20 13.41 -5.37
C ARG A 110 8.20 14.56 -5.27
N GLY A 111 7.72 15.80 -5.37
CA GLY A 111 8.54 17.00 -5.25
C GLY A 111 9.11 17.19 -3.84
N ILE A 112 8.36 16.85 -2.79
CA ILE A 112 8.80 16.98 -1.40
C ILE A 112 9.84 15.92 -1.04
N GLY A 113 9.77 14.72 -1.59
CA GLY A 113 10.64 13.59 -1.25
C GLY A 113 12.15 13.94 -1.22
N PRO A 114 12.71 14.52 -2.29
CA PRO A 114 14.12 14.92 -2.35
C PRO A 114 14.54 16.02 -1.35
N PHE A 115 13.61 16.85 -0.85
CA PHE A 115 13.90 17.89 0.14
C PHE A 115 13.92 17.36 1.58
N THR A 116 13.54 16.10 1.79
CA THR A 116 13.63 15.46 3.11
C THR A 116 15.07 15.05 3.44
N ILE A 117 15.29 14.60 4.68
CA ILE A 117 16.59 14.17 5.23
C ILE A 117 17.26 13.05 4.40
N PHE A 118 16.50 12.40 3.51
CA PHE A 118 16.94 11.31 2.65
C PHE A 118 17.09 11.76 1.19
N SER A 119 18.16 12.52 0.91
CA SER A 119 18.58 12.76 -0.47
C SER A 119 19.18 11.47 -1.06
N GLY A 120 18.55 10.91 -2.09
CA GLY A 120 19.02 9.72 -2.81
C GLY A 120 18.40 8.40 -2.34
N THR A 121 18.59 7.34 -3.12
CA THR A 121 18.12 5.98 -2.80
C THR A 121 19.05 5.34 -1.77
N LYS A 122 18.53 5.06 -0.57
CA LYS A 122 19.25 4.32 0.47
C LYS A 122 18.46 3.06 0.84
N PRO A 123 19.10 1.88 0.81
CA PRO A 123 18.44 0.65 1.26
C PRO A 123 18.14 0.74 2.75
N LEU A 124 16.97 0.24 3.15
CA LEU A 124 16.59 0.11 4.54
C LEU A 124 17.38 -1.06 5.17
N PRO A 125 18.11 -0.82 6.28
CA PRO A 125 18.82 -1.87 6.98
C PRO A 125 17.81 -2.77 7.70
N LEU A 126 17.32 -3.80 7.00
CA LEU A 126 16.45 -4.82 7.57
C LEU A 126 17.32 -5.91 8.23
N PRO A 127 16.93 -6.48 9.39
CA PRO A 127 17.60 -7.60 10.03
C PRO A 127 17.28 -8.92 9.30
N LEU A 128 17.38 -8.91 7.98
CA LEU A 128 17.25 -10.06 7.12
C LEU A 128 18.62 -10.41 6.57
N ARG A 129 18.87 -11.70 6.35
CA ARG A 129 20.09 -12.13 5.66
C ARG A 129 19.96 -11.74 4.19
N ASP A 130 21.01 -11.15 3.64
CA ASP A 130 21.10 -10.89 2.19
C ASP A 130 21.32 -12.19 1.40
N GLU A 131 21.81 -13.24 2.06
CA GLU A 131 22.03 -14.56 1.47
C GLU A 131 20.70 -15.25 1.12
N PRO A 132 20.46 -15.60 -0.16
CA PRO A 132 19.28 -16.34 -0.57
C PRO A 132 19.19 -17.73 0.08
N PHE A 133 17.98 -18.18 0.37
CA PHE A 133 17.76 -19.58 0.70
C PHE A 133 18.01 -20.44 -0.54
N VAL A 134 18.92 -21.41 -0.41
CA VAL A 134 19.25 -22.37 -1.47
C VAL A 134 18.52 -23.68 -1.20
N LEU A 135 17.48 -23.95 -1.98
CA LEU A 135 16.74 -25.22 -1.97
C LEU A 135 16.98 -25.94 -3.29
N GLY A 136 18.10 -26.67 -3.38
CA GLY A 136 18.54 -27.29 -4.63
C GLY A 136 18.82 -26.22 -5.70
N PRO A 137 18.13 -26.22 -6.85
CA PRO A 137 18.30 -25.20 -7.90
C PRO A 137 17.55 -23.88 -7.63
N LEU A 138 16.76 -23.80 -6.55
CA LEU A 138 15.96 -22.61 -6.23
C LEU A 138 16.76 -21.66 -5.33
N PHE A 139 16.91 -20.43 -5.81
CA PHE A 139 17.45 -19.30 -5.05
C PHE A 139 16.31 -18.34 -4.75
N VAL A 140 15.97 -18.19 -3.47
CA VAL A 140 14.88 -17.32 -3.02
C VAL A 140 15.40 -16.35 -1.98
N PRO A 141 15.44 -15.04 -2.28
CA PRO A 141 15.79 -14.02 -1.30
C PRO A 141 14.81 -14.02 -0.12
N PRO A 142 15.27 -13.95 1.15
CA PRO A 142 14.39 -13.95 2.32
C PRO A 142 13.33 -12.84 2.29
N ILE A 143 13.67 -11.67 1.72
CA ILE A 143 12.73 -10.54 1.57
C ILE A 143 11.57 -10.87 0.63
N GLN A 144 11.81 -11.60 -0.46
CA GLN A 144 10.76 -12.00 -1.40
C GLN A 144 9.84 -13.05 -0.80
N LEU A 145 10.40 -13.99 -0.02
CA LEU A 145 9.61 -14.99 0.69
C LEU A 145 8.73 -14.33 1.76
N LEU A 146 9.31 -13.49 2.61
CA LEU A 146 8.59 -12.75 3.64
C LEU A 146 7.54 -11.82 3.03
N GLY A 147 7.92 -11.06 2.00
CA GLY A 147 7.02 -10.18 1.25
C GLY A 147 5.88 -10.96 0.62
N GLY A 148 6.16 -12.09 -0.03
CA GLY A 148 5.14 -12.97 -0.60
C GLY A 148 4.14 -13.49 0.44
N VAL A 149 4.62 -13.94 1.61
CA VAL A 149 3.77 -14.41 2.71
C VAL A 149 2.90 -13.28 3.28
N ILE A 150 3.48 -12.11 3.53
CA ILE A 150 2.75 -10.93 4.03
C ILE A 150 1.70 -10.49 3.01
N SER A 151 2.08 -10.39 1.73
CA SER A 151 1.18 -10.05 0.63
C SER A 151 0.02 -11.02 0.53
N LEU A 152 0.29 -12.34 0.55
CA LEU A 152 -0.74 -13.36 0.47
C LEU A 152 -1.71 -13.29 1.66
N GLY A 153 -1.18 -13.11 2.87
CA GLY A 153 -1.98 -12.92 4.07
C GLY A 153 -2.89 -11.68 3.99
N PHE A 154 -2.35 -10.56 3.50
CA PHE A 154 -3.12 -9.34 3.27
C PHE A 154 -4.17 -9.53 2.19
N LEU A 155 -3.85 -10.17 1.07
CA LEU A 155 -4.78 -10.43 -0.02
C LEU A 155 -5.94 -11.31 0.44
N ALA A 156 -5.66 -12.38 1.21
CA ALA A 156 -6.65 -13.27 1.76
C ALA A 156 -7.55 -12.56 2.79
N GLY A 157 -6.94 -11.83 3.74
CA GLY A 157 -7.67 -11.07 4.75
C GLY A 157 -8.52 -9.97 4.14
N PHE A 158 -7.99 -9.28 3.15
CA PHE A 158 -8.69 -8.23 2.41
C PHE A 158 -9.84 -8.79 1.57
N GLY A 159 -9.60 -9.88 0.84
CA GLY A 159 -10.63 -10.58 0.08
C GLY A 159 -11.78 -11.03 0.98
N TRP A 160 -11.46 -11.61 2.14
CA TRP A 160 -12.47 -11.97 3.14
C TRP A 160 -13.23 -10.75 3.66
N PHE A 161 -12.54 -9.65 3.98
CA PHE A 161 -13.17 -8.40 4.43
C PHE A 161 -14.16 -7.85 3.39
N PHE A 162 -13.77 -7.76 2.12
CA PHE A 162 -14.65 -7.23 1.07
C PHE A 162 -15.82 -8.14 0.72
N LEU A 163 -15.62 -9.46 0.75
CA LEU A 163 -16.64 -10.44 0.36
C LEU A 163 -17.62 -10.76 1.49
N LYS A 164 -17.14 -10.86 2.75
CA LYS A 164 -17.96 -11.32 3.88
C LYS A 164 -18.29 -10.26 4.92
N SER A 165 -17.56 -9.15 5.01
CA SER A 165 -17.85 -8.13 6.03
C SER A 165 -18.96 -7.16 5.60
N ARG A 166 -19.83 -6.79 6.55
CA ARG A 166 -20.85 -5.74 6.35
C ARG A 166 -20.23 -4.42 5.87
N LYS A 167 -19.04 -4.08 6.37
CA LYS A 167 -18.32 -2.85 5.95
C LYS A 167 -17.86 -2.94 4.50
N GLY A 168 -17.39 -4.10 4.05
CA GLY A 168 -16.98 -4.34 2.67
C GLY A 168 -18.16 -4.33 1.68
N VAL A 169 -19.32 -4.85 2.10
CA VAL A 169 -20.57 -4.75 1.33
C VAL A 169 -21.01 -3.29 1.19
N ALA A 170 -20.99 -2.53 2.29
CA ALA A 170 -21.32 -1.10 2.27
C ALA A 170 -20.36 -0.31 1.36
N MET A 171 -19.05 -0.56 1.40
CA MET A 171 -18.08 0.08 0.50
C MET A 171 -18.40 -0.15 -0.98
N ARG A 172 -18.80 -1.37 -1.36
CA ARG A 172 -19.21 -1.66 -2.73
C ARG A 172 -20.48 -0.89 -3.13
N ALA A 173 -21.47 -0.82 -2.24
CA ALA A 173 -22.67 -0.03 -2.50
C ALA A 173 -22.38 1.47 -2.67
N VAL A 174 -21.42 2.00 -1.91
CA VAL A 174 -20.94 3.39 -2.03
C VAL A 174 -20.25 3.63 -3.37
N ALA A 175 -19.44 2.69 -3.84
CA ALA A 175 -18.76 2.79 -5.13
C ALA A 175 -19.74 2.70 -6.33
N ASP A 176 -20.80 1.90 -6.23
CA ASP A 176 -21.81 1.79 -7.30
C ASP A 176 -22.54 3.12 -7.51
N ASN A 177 -23.04 3.74 -6.43
CA ASN A 177 -23.62 5.08 -6.49
C ASN A 177 -23.61 5.77 -5.13
N GLN A 178 -22.73 6.78 -5.00
CA GLN A 178 -22.57 7.56 -3.76
C GLN A 178 -23.86 8.26 -3.34
N GLN A 179 -24.61 8.84 -4.29
CA GLN A 179 -25.84 9.58 -3.98
C GLN A 179 -26.95 8.66 -3.47
N VAL A 180 -27.12 7.50 -4.11
CA VAL A 180 -28.10 6.49 -3.68
C VAL A 180 -27.69 5.89 -2.34
N ALA A 181 -26.41 5.59 -2.12
CA ALA A 181 -25.92 5.09 -0.84
C ALA A 181 -26.20 6.08 0.31
N MET A 182 -26.00 7.38 0.08
CA MET A 182 -26.35 8.43 1.06
C MET A 182 -27.86 8.46 1.35
N ALA A 183 -28.71 8.34 0.32
CA ALA A 183 -30.16 8.29 0.49
C ALA A 183 -30.64 7.05 1.28
N MET A 184 -29.89 5.95 1.21
CA MET A 184 -30.13 4.73 1.99
C MET A 184 -29.55 4.79 3.43
N GLY A 185 -29.04 5.94 3.87
CA GLY A 185 -28.52 6.15 5.23
C GLY A 185 -27.09 5.63 5.45
N ILE A 186 -26.35 5.30 4.39
CA ILE A 186 -24.95 4.89 4.48
C ILE A 186 -24.07 6.15 4.61
N ASP A 187 -23.29 6.22 5.69
CA ASP A 187 -22.32 7.30 5.91
C ASP A 187 -21.11 7.12 4.99
N VAL A 188 -21.21 7.65 3.76
CA VAL A 188 -20.18 7.59 2.71
C VAL A 188 -18.83 8.11 3.22
N GLU A 189 -18.83 9.17 4.01
CA GLU A 189 -17.61 9.80 4.52
C GLU A 189 -16.80 8.83 5.40
N ARG A 190 -17.46 8.06 6.26
CA ARG A 190 -16.79 7.04 7.08
C ARG A 190 -16.15 5.94 6.23
N TYR A 191 -16.82 5.50 5.18
CA TYR A 191 -16.30 4.44 4.31
C TYR A 191 -15.14 4.94 3.43
N PHE A 192 -15.19 6.20 2.99
CA PHE A 192 -14.04 6.85 2.34
C PHE A 192 -12.85 6.91 3.29
N GLY A 193 -13.02 7.45 4.50
CA GLY A 193 -11.95 7.51 5.51
C GLY A 193 -11.34 6.14 5.79
N LEU A 194 -12.17 5.10 5.89
CA LEU A 194 -11.70 3.73 6.09
C LEU A 194 -10.91 3.20 4.88
N ALA A 195 -11.34 3.49 3.65
CA ALA A 195 -10.61 3.09 2.44
C ALA A 195 -9.23 3.73 2.38
N TRP A 196 -9.14 5.04 2.60
CA TRP A 196 -7.87 5.78 2.61
C TRP A 196 -6.95 5.38 3.76
N ALA A 197 -7.51 5.05 4.93
CA ALA A 197 -6.74 4.47 6.03
C ALA A 197 -6.15 3.09 5.66
N MET A 198 -6.94 2.21 5.03
CA MET A 198 -6.46 0.91 4.56
C MET A 198 -5.37 1.05 3.49
N THR A 199 -5.50 2.04 2.61
CA THR A 199 -4.44 2.40 1.66
C THR A 199 -3.15 2.78 2.39
N GLY A 200 -3.25 3.54 3.48
CA GLY A 200 -2.11 3.83 4.36
C GLY A 200 -1.43 2.57 4.90
N VAL A 201 -2.20 1.58 5.36
CA VAL A 201 -1.65 0.28 5.81
C VAL A 201 -0.90 -0.44 4.70
N VAL A 202 -1.50 -0.52 3.51
CA VAL A 202 -0.87 -1.17 2.35
C VAL A 202 0.41 -0.45 1.95
N SER A 203 0.41 0.88 1.97
CA SER A 203 1.60 1.68 1.67
C SER A 203 2.68 1.54 2.74
N ALA A 204 2.30 1.42 4.02
CA ALA A 204 3.22 1.13 5.12
C ALA A 204 4.00 -0.17 4.84
N LEU A 205 3.27 -1.25 4.58
CA LEU A 205 3.86 -2.57 4.31
C LEU A 205 4.64 -2.59 3.00
N GLY A 206 4.08 -2.01 1.94
CA GLY A 206 4.76 -1.90 0.65
C GLY A 206 6.09 -1.16 0.77
N GLY A 207 6.13 -0.05 1.51
CA GLY A 207 7.34 0.76 1.70
C GLY A 207 8.42 0.03 2.50
N VAL A 208 8.05 -0.75 3.51
CA VAL A 208 8.98 -1.59 4.27
C VAL A 208 9.54 -2.71 3.40
N LEU A 209 8.69 -3.37 2.61
CA LEU A 209 9.07 -4.52 1.79
C LEU A 209 9.92 -4.15 0.58
N TRP A 210 9.61 -3.02 -0.09
CA TRP A 210 10.32 -2.53 -1.27
C TRP A 210 11.48 -1.59 -0.95
N GLY A 211 11.62 -1.20 0.32
CA GLY A 211 12.67 -0.28 0.74
C GLY A 211 14.02 -0.94 1.00
N ASN A 212 14.12 -2.27 0.98
CA ASN A 212 15.38 -3.02 1.13
C ASN A 212 16.31 -2.84 -0.07
#